data_AF-A0AAE9AY24-F1
#
_entry.id   AF-A0AAE9AY24-F1
#
_cell.length_a   1.000
_cell.length_b   1.000
_cell.length_c   1.000
_cell.angle_alpha   90.00
_cell.angle_beta   90.00
_cell.angle_gamma   90.00
#
_symmetry.space_group_name_H-M   'P 1'
#
loop_
_entity.id
_entity.type
_entity.pdbx_description
1 polymer ?
#
loop_
_entity_poly.entity_id
_entity_poly.type
_entity_poly.pdbx_seq_one_letter_code
_entity_poly.pdbx_strand_id
1 'polypeptide(L)'
;MTRERFSHAACTHPSTKAGRAACRKQMRDAAMGKTESAAKAAAPKAGVAKKDPRKAAPVVAVETPADETAAPEKTETAPAAEPVEVTRETWREFKEQRVTVHVVGVEEPFTNLELTGWSIKLIQFKDAEGKSHRLPATTVEKVTV
;
A
#
# COMPACT_ATOMS: atom_id res chain seq x y z
N MET A 1 12.65 24.36 -20.54
CA MET A 1 12.84 23.03 -21.15
C MET A 1 11.46 22.44 -21.44
N THR A 2 11.02 22.51 -22.68
CA THR A 2 9.78 21.89 -23.16
C THR A 2 9.93 20.38 -23.07
N ARG A 3 9.13 19.76 -22.20
CA ARG A 3 9.10 18.31 -22.05
C ARG A 3 8.46 17.73 -23.30
N GLU A 4 9.27 17.27 -24.25
CA GLU A 4 8.78 16.65 -25.48
C GLU A 4 7.77 15.55 -25.12
N ARG A 5 6.55 15.67 -25.64
CA ARG A 5 5.53 14.66 -25.45
C ARG A 5 5.84 13.51 -26.40
N PHE A 6 6.36 12.43 -25.86
CA PHE A 6 6.67 11.22 -26.63
C PHE A 6 5.40 10.67 -27.30
N SER A 7 5.46 10.53 -28.63
CA SER A 7 4.42 9.91 -29.44
C SER A 7 4.56 8.39 -29.39
N HIS A 8 3.46 7.70 -29.08
CA HIS A 8 3.36 6.24 -29.16
C HIS A 8 2.97 5.73 -30.56
N ALA A 9 2.94 6.61 -31.59
CA ALA A 9 2.49 6.26 -32.93
C ALA A 9 3.35 5.17 -33.61
N ALA A 10 4.63 5.04 -33.23
CA ALA A 10 5.55 4.04 -33.75
C ALA A 10 5.66 2.77 -32.87
N CYS A 11 4.90 2.66 -31.78
CA CYS A 11 5.00 1.53 -30.86
C CYS A 11 4.03 0.41 -31.24
N THR A 12 4.52 -0.83 -31.36
CA THR A 12 3.75 -2.02 -31.78
C THR A 12 3.14 -2.82 -30.61
N HIS A 13 2.98 -2.24 -29.43
CA HIS A 13 2.41 -2.93 -28.27
C HIS A 13 0.88 -2.79 -28.21
N PRO A 14 0.15 -3.75 -27.59
CA PRO A 14 -1.28 -3.60 -27.36
C PRO A 14 -1.60 -2.34 -26.54
N SER A 15 -2.76 -1.71 -26.76
CA SER A 15 -3.19 -0.48 -26.05
C SER A 15 -3.64 -0.74 -24.60
N THR A 16 -3.02 -1.71 -23.94
CA THR A 16 -3.26 -2.02 -22.53
C THR A 16 -2.29 -1.25 -21.64
N LYS A 17 -2.68 -1.04 -20.37
CA LYS A 17 -1.83 -0.38 -19.36
C LYS A 17 -0.48 -1.11 -19.20
N ALA A 18 -0.51 -2.44 -19.23
CA ALA A 18 0.67 -3.29 -19.16
C ALA A 18 1.61 -3.09 -20.37
N GLY A 19 1.06 -3.05 -21.59
CA GLY A 19 1.85 -2.80 -22.81
C GLY A 19 2.57 -1.45 -22.80
N ARG A 20 1.86 -0.38 -22.41
CA ARG A 20 2.47 0.96 -22.25
C ARG A 20 3.56 1.00 -21.18
N ALA A 21 3.37 0.30 -20.07
CA ALA A 21 4.37 0.23 -19.00
C ALA A 21 5.65 -0.49 -19.46
N ALA A 22 5.51 -1.61 -20.19
CA ALA A 22 6.64 -2.35 -20.75
C ALA A 22 7.42 -1.52 -21.77
N CYS A 23 6.73 -0.80 -22.65
CA CYS A 23 7.36 0.11 -23.62
C CYS A 23 8.17 1.21 -22.94
N ARG A 24 7.62 1.88 -21.92
CA ARG A 24 8.35 2.90 -21.15
C ARG A 24 9.59 2.33 -20.45
N LYS A 25 9.53 1.08 -20.01
CA LYS A 25 10.65 0.39 -19.37
C LYS A 25 11.75 0.10 -20.40
N GLN A 26 11.40 -0.52 -21.53
CA GLN A 26 12.35 -0.81 -22.62
C GLN A 26 13.06 0.45 -23.12
N MET A 27 12.32 1.55 -23.30
CA MET A 27 12.91 2.82 -23.76
C MET A 27 13.85 3.43 -22.72
N ARG A 28 13.56 3.29 -21.42
CA ARG A 28 14.45 3.73 -20.34
C ARG A 28 15.71 2.86 -20.29
N ASP A 29 15.56 1.55 -20.43
CA ASP A 29 16.67 0.60 -20.42
C ASP A 29 17.60 0.84 -21.62
N ALA A 30 17.04 1.14 -22.80
CA ALA A 30 17.78 1.55 -23.99
C ALA A 30 18.52 2.88 -23.79
N ALA A 31 17.87 3.89 -23.21
CA ALA A 31 18.52 5.17 -22.90
C ALA A 31 19.63 5.05 -21.84
N MET A 32 19.56 4.03 -20.98
CA MET A 32 20.58 3.74 -19.96
C MET A 32 21.66 2.77 -20.45
N GLY A 33 21.68 2.40 -21.73
CA GLY A 33 22.69 1.49 -22.28
C GLY A 33 22.64 0.07 -21.70
N LYS A 34 21.53 -0.31 -21.04
CA LYS A 34 21.32 -1.67 -20.53
C LYS A 34 20.75 -2.55 -21.64
N THR A 35 21.61 -2.91 -22.60
CA THR A 35 21.32 -4.01 -23.53
C THR A 35 21.79 -5.32 -22.92
N GLU A 36 21.02 -5.87 -21.98
CA GLU A 36 21.13 -7.30 -21.66
C GLU A 36 20.15 -8.07 -22.56
N SER A 37 20.71 -8.57 -23.65
CA SER A 37 20.12 -9.60 -24.50
C SER A 37 19.82 -10.85 -23.67
N ALA A 38 18.56 -11.05 -23.31
CA ALA A 38 18.02 -12.36 -22.97
C ALA A 38 16.62 -12.50 -23.58
N ALA A 39 16.62 -12.71 -24.89
CA ALA A 39 15.54 -13.42 -25.54
C ALA A 39 15.41 -14.80 -24.87
N LYS A 40 14.33 -15.01 -24.12
CA LYS A 40 13.81 -16.36 -23.91
C LYS A 40 12.35 -16.37 -24.30
N ALA A 41 12.14 -16.84 -25.53
CA ALA A 41 10.88 -17.31 -26.03
C ALA A 41 10.27 -18.33 -25.04
N ALA A 42 9.04 -18.07 -24.63
CA ALA A 42 8.14 -19.10 -24.15
C ALA A 42 6.82 -18.91 -24.89
N ALA A 43 6.54 -19.88 -25.75
CA ALA A 43 5.36 -20.00 -26.59
C ALA A 43 4.06 -20.13 -25.75
N PRO A 44 2.89 -19.97 -26.38
CA PRO A 44 1.63 -19.69 -25.71
C PRO A 44 1.01 -20.97 -25.15
N LYS A 45 0.53 -20.93 -23.91
CA LYS A 45 -0.46 -21.91 -23.45
C LYS A 45 -1.85 -21.34 -23.64
N ALA A 46 -2.52 -21.92 -24.62
CA ALA A 46 -3.97 -21.90 -24.75
C ALA A 46 -4.62 -22.35 -23.43
N GLY A 47 -5.56 -21.57 -22.95
CA GLY A 47 -6.48 -21.90 -21.87
C GLY A 47 -7.86 -21.40 -22.24
N VAL A 48 -8.62 -22.25 -22.89
CA VAL A 48 -10.04 -22.06 -23.17
C VAL A 48 -10.83 -22.19 -21.86
N ALA A 49 -11.60 -21.17 -21.51
CA ALA A 49 -12.82 -21.35 -20.73
C ALA A 49 -13.84 -20.29 -21.16
N LYS A 50 -14.78 -20.72 -22.01
CA LYS A 50 -16.06 -20.07 -22.25
C LYS A 50 -16.79 -19.86 -20.92
N LYS A 51 -17.29 -18.65 -20.64
CA LYS A 51 -18.70 -18.42 -20.29
C LYS A 51 -19.00 -16.91 -20.26
N ASP A 52 -19.83 -16.48 -21.20
CA ASP A 52 -20.75 -15.35 -20.99
C ASP A 52 -21.52 -15.53 -19.67
N PRO A 53 -21.80 -14.43 -18.98
CA PRO A 53 -23.19 -14.23 -18.64
C PRO A 53 -23.67 -12.82 -18.96
N ARG A 54 -24.76 -12.82 -19.73
CA ARG A 54 -25.71 -11.74 -19.97
C ARG A 54 -26.08 -11.00 -18.68
N LYS A 55 -26.13 -9.67 -18.80
CA LYS A 55 -27.33 -8.84 -18.66
C LYS A 55 -28.46 -9.46 -17.80
N ALA A 56 -28.60 -8.96 -16.57
CA ALA A 56 -29.89 -8.79 -15.91
C ALA A 56 -29.73 -7.83 -14.71
N ALA A 57 -30.28 -6.61 -14.84
CA ALA A 57 -31.01 -5.96 -13.75
C ALA A 57 -32.35 -6.74 -13.60
N PRO A 58 -33.06 -6.77 -12.45
CA PRO A 58 -33.48 -5.57 -11.71
C PRO A 58 -33.67 -5.72 -10.16
N VAL A 59 -34.04 -4.57 -9.57
CA VAL A 59 -34.59 -4.21 -8.25
C VAL A 59 -35.19 -5.31 -7.35
N VAL A 60 -35.07 -5.15 -6.01
CA VAL A 60 -36.17 -4.92 -5.04
C VAL A 60 -35.58 -4.54 -3.67
N ALA A 61 -36.23 -3.56 -3.04
CA ALA A 61 -35.98 -2.99 -1.72
C ALA A 61 -36.35 -3.93 -0.56
N VAL A 62 -35.70 -3.77 0.60
CA VAL A 62 -36.29 -4.07 1.91
C VAL A 62 -35.84 -3.00 2.90
N GLU A 63 -36.84 -2.42 3.55
CA GLU A 63 -36.75 -1.41 4.61
C GLU A 63 -36.06 -1.92 5.88
N THR A 64 -35.52 -0.95 6.60
CA THR A 64 -34.97 -0.94 7.95
C THR A 64 -35.88 -1.63 8.98
N PRO A 65 -35.29 -2.20 10.05
CA PRO A 65 -35.51 -1.56 11.35
C PRO A 65 -34.23 -1.36 12.16
N ALA A 66 -34.29 -0.35 13.01
CA ALA A 66 -33.27 -0.01 14.00
C ALA A 66 -33.02 -1.18 14.97
N ASP A 67 -31.75 -1.42 15.30
CA ASP A 67 -31.39 -2.06 16.56
C ASP A 67 -30.17 -1.35 17.15
N GLU A 68 -30.46 -0.66 18.23
CA GLU A 68 -29.56 -0.08 19.20
C GLU A 68 -28.94 -1.23 19.99
N THR A 69 -27.73 -1.66 19.64
CA THR A 69 -26.95 -2.57 20.49
C THR A 69 -25.56 -2.00 20.70
N ALA A 70 -25.43 -1.38 21.88
CA ALA A 70 -24.28 -1.28 22.75
C ALA A 70 -22.88 -1.45 22.14
N ALA A 71 -22.08 -0.40 22.34
CA ALA A 71 -20.63 -0.44 22.36
C ALA A 71 -20.11 -1.70 23.07
N PRO A 72 -19.11 -2.42 22.51
CA PRO A 72 -18.11 -3.01 23.36
C PRO A 72 -17.20 -1.87 23.82
N GLU A 73 -17.50 -1.29 24.98
CA GLU A 73 -16.45 -0.77 25.85
C GLU A 73 -15.52 -1.93 26.16
N LYS A 74 -14.57 -2.18 25.26
CA LYS A 74 -13.39 -2.98 25.58
C LYS A 74 -12.51 -2.06 26.42
N THR A 75 -12.86 -1.96 27.69
CA THR A 75 -11.98 -1.53 28.77
C THR A 75 -10.89 -2.60 28.87
N GLU A 76 -9.97 -2.61 27.91
CA GLU A 76 -8.73 -3.34 28.01
C GLU A 76 -7.89 -2.56 29.00
N THR A 77 -7.97 -3.04 30.24
CA THR A 77 -7.07 -2.77 31.36
C THR A 77 -5.72 -2.28 30.86
N ALA A 78 -5.47 -0.98 31.04
CA ALA A 78 -4.14 -0.42 30.85
C ALA A 78 -3.19 -1.18 31.78
N PRO A 79 -2.21 -1.96 31.26
CA PRO A 79 -1.03 -2.13 32.05
C PRO A 79 -0.39 -0.74 32.09
N ALA A 80 -0.14 -0.22 33.29
CA ALA A 80 0.93 0.74 33.51
C ALA A 80 2.29 0.03 33.26
N ALA A 81 2.40 -0.61 32.08
CA ALA A 81 3.61 -1.18 31.57
C ALA A 81 4.44 0.00 31.09
N GLU A 82 5.71 -0.03 31.50
CA GLU A 82 6.72 0.87 31.01
C GLU A 82 6.62 0.97 29.48
N PRO A 83 6.78 2.17 28.89
CA PRO A 83 6.62 2.36 27.46
C PRO A 83 7.55 1.39 26.72
N VAL A 84 6.97 0.37 26.09
CA VAL A 84 7.75 -0.66 25.41
C VAL A 84 8.26 -0.05 24.13
N GLU A 85 9.58 0.12 24.04
CA GLU A 85 10.21 0.62 22.83
C GLU A 85 10.10 -0.43 21.71
N VAL A 86 9.35 -0.07 20.66
CA VAL A 86 9.20 -0.89 19.48
C VAL A 86 10.41 -0.68 18.58
N THR A 87 11.12 -1.76 18.29
CA THR A 87 12.29 -1.74 17.40
C THR A 87 11.94 -2.31 16.03
N ARG A 88 12.85 -2.15 15.07
CA ARG A 88 12.73 -2.75 13.74
C ARG A 88 12.67 -4.29 13.75
N GLU A 89 13.10 -4.94 14.82
CA GLU A 89 13.02 -6.41 14.94
C GLU A 89 11.69 -6.84 15.57
N THR A 90 11.22 -6.07 16.56
CA THR A 90 10.03 -6.41 17.34
C THR A 90 8.72 -5.88 16.76
N TRP A 91 8.72 -4.89 15.86
CA TRP A 91 7.49 -4.24 15.35
C TRP A 91 6.41 -5.16 14.80
N ARG A 92 6.78 -6.37 14.31
CA ARG A 92 5.80 -7.33 13.79
C ARG A 92 4.84 -7.81 14.86
N GLU A 93 5.28 -7.86 16.10
CA GLU A 93 4.49 -8.23 17.27
C GLU A 93 3.51 -7.10 17.64
N PHE A 94 3.82 -5.87 17.24
CA PHE A 94 3.04 -4.65 17.53
C PHE A 94 2.26 -4.12 16.31
N LYS A 95 2.13 -4.92 15.24
CA LYS A 95 1.59 -4.47 13.93
C LYS A 95 0.13 -4.01 13.97
N GLU A 96 -0.62 -4.41 14.98
CA GLU A 96 -2.05 -4.08 15.18
C GLU A 96 -2.26 -3.28 16.47
N GLN A 97 -1.20 -2.92 17.17
CA GLN A 97 -1.26 -2.11 18.38
C GLN A 97 -1.19 -0.63 18.04
N ARG A 98 -1.81 0.18 18.89
CA ARG A 98 -1.75 1.65 18.80
C ARG A 98 -0.42 2.09 19.37
N VAL A 99 0.41 2.69 18.53
CA VAL A 99 1.72 3.18 18.89
C VAL A 99 1.75 4.70 18.92
N THR A 100 2.67 5.23 19.71
CA THR A 100 3.06 6.62 19.78
C THR A 100 4.42 6.78 19.09
N VAL A 101 4.47 7.61 18.05
CA VAL A 101 5.68 7.84 17.25
C VAL A 101 6.26 9.21 17.58
N HIS A 102 7.48 9.22 18.10
CA HIS A 102 8.25 10.44 18.32
C HIS A 102 9.11 10.74 17.10
N VAL A 103 8.97 11.95 16.55
CA VAL A 103 9.67 12.38 15.34
C VAL A 103 10.69 13.46 15.72
N VAL A 104 11.91 13.33 15.23
CA VAL A 104 13.01 14.27 15.47
C VAL A 104 12.58 15.68 15.04
N GLY A 105 12.64 16.63 15.96
CA GLY A 105 12.30 18.04 15.72
C GLY A 105 10.79 18.34 15.76
N VAL A 106 9.94 17.37 16.11
CA VAL A 106 8.52 17.60 16.39
C VAL A 106 8.29 17.37 17.88
N GLU A 107 7.87 18.41 18.58
CA GLU A 107 7.67 18.39 20.03
C GLU A 107 6.45 17.53 20.42
N GLU A 108 5.43 17.49 19.55
CA GLU A 108 4.22 16.68 19.74
C GLU A 108 4.35 15.29 19.07
N PRO A 109 4.31 14.20 19.85
CA PRO A 109 4.34 12.86 19.28
C PRO A 109 3.00 12.49 18.62
N PHE A 110 3.07 11.68 17.57
CA PHE A 110 1.85 11.17 16.93
C PHE A 110 1.33 9.98 17.73
N THR A 111 0.15 10.12 18.33
CA THR A 111 -0.50 9.07 19.12
C THR A 111 -1.57 8.34 18.31
N ASN A 112 -2.00 7.17 18.78
CA ASN A 112 -3.10 6.39 18.19
C ASN A 112 -2.86 5.97 16.72
N LEU A 113 -1.61 5.68 16.36
CA LEU A 113 -1.26 5.19 15.03
C LEU A 113 -1.13 3.66 15.03
N GLU A 114 -1.64 2.99 14.00
CA GLU A 114 -1.46 1.54 13.83
C GLU A 114 -0.22 1.26 12.96
N LEU A 115 0.73 0.50 13.50
CA LEU A 115 2.01 0.25 12.84
C LEU A 115 1.91 -0.81 11.74
N THR A 116 1.70 -0.41 10.49
CA THR A 116 1.49 -1.38 9.39
C THR A 116 2.76 -1.95 8.78
N GLY A 117 3.92 -1.28 8.94
CA GLY A 117 5.18 -1.72 8.33
C GLY A 117 6.42 -0.98 8.82
N TRP A 118 7.50 -1.71 9.08
CA TRP A 118 8.82 -1.12 9.35
C TRP A 118 9.87 -1.65 8.36
N SER A 119 10.54 -0.74 7.66
CA SER A 119 11.67 -1.03 6.79
C SER A 119 12.88 -0.17 7.16
N ILE A 120 14.06 -0.49 6.61
CA ILE A 120 15.30 0.27 6.85
C ILE A 120 15.12 1.76 6.57
N LYS A 121 14.34 2.10 5.54
CA LYS A 121 14.20 3.47 5.05
C LYS A 121 12.94 4.16 5.53
N LEU A 122 11.88 3.39 5.79
CA LEU A 122 10.53 3.91 5.97
C LEU A 122 9.78 3.13 7.05
N ILE A 123 9.01 3.87 7.84
CA ILE A 123 8.00 3.36 8.76
C ILE A 123 6.63 3.74 8.18
N GLN A 124 5.72 2.78 8.11
CA GLN A 124 4.36 2.94 7.61
C GLN A 124 3.39 2.71 8.75
N PHE A 125 2.44 3.62 8.88
CA PHE A 125 1.40 3.55 9.89
C PHE A 125 0.06 3.98 9.31
N LYS A 126 -1.03 3.61 9.96
CA LYS A 126 -2.38 4.09 9.65
C LYS A 126 -2.86 4.99 10.77
N ASP A 127 -3.53 6.07 10.43
CA ASP A 127 -4.26 6.87 11.40
C ASP A 127 -5.61 6.20 11.77
N ALA A 128 -6.34 6.83 12.68
CA ALA A 128 -7.68 6.41 13.07
C ALA A 128 -8.70 6.50 11.91
N GLU A 129 -8.42 7.27 10.87
CA GLU A 129 -9.24 7.38 9.65
C GLU A 129 -8.90 6.27 8.63
N GLY A 130 -7.94 5.41 8.93
CA GLY A 130 -7.46 4.32 8.07
C GLY A 130 -6.51 4.76 6.95
N LYS A 131 -6.09 6.02 6.94
CA LYS A 131 -5.17 6.59 5.96
C LYS A 131 -3.75 6.14 6.26
N SER A 132 -3.08 5.59 5.26
CA SER A 132 -1.67 5.21 5.38
C SER A 132 -0.75 6.43 5.29
N HIS A 133 0.05 6.61 6.33
CA HIS A 133 1.15 7.55 6.39
C HIS A 133 2.49 6.81 6.29
N ARG A 134 3.49 7.51 5.77
CA ARG A 134 4.86 6.97 5.63
C ARG A 134 5.85 8.02 6.07
N LEU A 135 6.70 7.67 7.03
CA LEU A 135 7.81 8.51 7.46
C LEU A 135 9.15 7.83 7.18
N PRO A 136 10.20 8.61 6.90
CA PRO A 136 11.56 8.11 6.93
C PRO A 136 11.90 7.52 8.30
N ALA A 137 12.53 6.35 8.34
CA ALA A 137 13.01 5.78 9.60
C ALA A 137 14.07 6.68 10.26
N THR A 138 14.77 7.52 9.49
CA THR A 138 15.78 8.48 9.97
C THR A 138 15.18 9.68 10.70
N THR A 139 13.89 9.98 10.50
CA THR A 139 13.21 11.08 11.19
C THR A 139 12.50 10.60 12.45
N VAL A 140 12.38 9.29 12.66
CA VAL A 140 11.73 8.74 13.84
C VAL A 140 12.78 8.49 14.91
N GLU A 141 12.58 9.11 16.07
CA GLU A 141 13.49 8.99 17.21
C GLU A 141 13.20 7.72 18.01
N LYS A 142 11.93 7.51 18.35
CA LYS A 142 11.46 6.33 19.07
C LYS A 142 9.99 6.04 18.77
N VAL A 143 9.61 4.78 18.87
CA VAL A 143 8.23 4.32 18.76
C VAL A 143 7.91 3.56 20.04
N THR A 144 6.86 3.97 20.74
CA THR A 144 6.43 3.35 22.00
C THR A 144 4.99 2.89 21.89
N VAL A 145 4.63 1.81 22.56
CA VAL A 145 3.23 1.37 22.72
C VAL A 145 2.71 1.84 24.07
#